data_AF-A0A1V5S6Q1-F1
#
_entry.id   AF-A0A1V5S6Q1-F1
#
_cell.length_a   1.000
_cell.length_b   1.000
_cell.length_c   1.000
_cell.angle_alpha   90.00
_cell.angle_beta   90.00
_cell.angle_gamma   90.00
#
_symmetry.space_group_name_H-M   'P 1'
#
loop_
_entity.id
_entity.type
_entity.pdbx_description
1 polymer ?
#
loop_
_entity_poly.entity_id
_entity_poly.type
_entity_poly.pdbx_seq_one_letter_code
_entity_poly.pdbx_strand_id
1 'polypeptide(L)' 'MPKVNIRESNPVLFAQVKSEQDKLREECTASIKVARLCPYCGHKITTICKGNHGYATEKCVNCGEEVIFPPISFRVANK' A
#
# COMPACT_ATOMS: atom_id res chain seq x y z
N MET A 1 -16.19 4.42 11.31
CA MET A 1 -15.31 4.40 12.50
C MET A 1 -14.51 3.10 12.52
N PRO A 2 -13.22 3.12 12.91
CA PRO A 2 -12.47 1.88 13.09
C PRO A 2 -13.14 1.03 14.17
N LYS A 3 -13.37 -0.25 13.87
CA LYS A 3 -14.03 -1.19 14.80
C LYS A 3 -13.10 -1.68 15.92
N VAL A 4 -11.78 -1.47 15.77
CA VAL A 4 -10.75 -1.95 16.70
C VAL A 4 -9.73 -0.85 16.94
N ASN A 5 -9.47 -0.54 18.20
CA ASN A 5 -8.39 0.36 18.62
C ASN A 5 -7.21 -0.46 19.16
N ILE A 6 -6.28 -0.84 18.29
CA ILE A 6 -5.16 -1.72 18.66
C ILE A 6 -4.19 -1.05 19.66
N ARG A 7 -4.15 0.28 19.72
CA ARG A 7 -3.33 1.01 20.71
C ARG A 7 -3.78 0.74 22.13
N GLU A 8 -5.08 0.68 22.34
CA GLU A 8 -5.69 0.44 23.65
C GLU A 8 -5.82 -1.05 23.94
N SER A 9 -6.22 -1.85 22.94
CA SER A 9 -6.46 -3.28 23.15
C SER A 9 -5.18 -4.13 23.22
N ASN A 10 -4.10 -3.73 22.55
CA ASN A 10 -2.80 -4.41 22.62
C ASN A 10 -1.63 -3.44 22.36
N PRO A 11 -1.20 -2.67 23.38
CA PRO A 11 -0.16 -1.65 23.22
C PRO A 11 1.21 -2.23 22.86
N VAL A 12 1.53 -3.45 23.30
CA VAL A 12 2.80 -4.13 22.98
C VAL A 12 2.89 -4.46 21.50
N LEU A 13 1.84 -5.10 20.95
CA LEU A 13 1.76 -5.40 19.53
C LEU A 13 1.77 -4.12 18.69
N PHE A 14 1.03 -3.09 19.13
CA PHE A 14 1.04 -1.80 18.45
C PHE A 14 2.46 -1.21 18.38
N ALA A 15 3.22 -1.20 19.48
CA ALA A 15 4.58 -0.68 19.51
C ALA A 15 5.52 -1.48 18.59
N GLN A 16 5.41 -2.81 18.59
CA GLN A 16 6.21 -3.68 17.72
C GLN A 16 5.91 -3.39 16.24
N VAL A 17 4.63 -3.46 15.83
CA VAL A 17 4.22 -3.23 14.45
C VAL A 17 4.59 -1.82 14.01
N LYS A 18 4.45 -0.82 14.89
CA LYS A 18 4.86 0.56 14.56
C LYS A 18 6.36 0.65 14.27
N SER A 19 7.21 0.04 15.09
CA SER A 19 8.66 -0.01 14.86
C SER A 19 9.01 -0.67 13.52
N GLU A 20 8.36 -1.78 13.19
CA GLU A 20 8.54 -2.46 11.90
C GLU A 20 8.08 -1.57 10.72
N GLN A 21 6.94 -0.89 10.85
CA GLN A 21 6.43 0.03 9.83
C GLN A 21 7.32 1.26 9.64
N ASP A 22 7.94 1.77 10.69
CA ASP A 22 8.86 2.90 10.61
C ASP A 22 10.13 2.50 9.84
N LYS A 23 10.68 1.30 10.07
CA LYS A 23 11.80 0.74 9.26
C LYS A 23 11.43 0.59 7.79
N LEU A 24 10.27 0.02 7.48
CA LEU A 24 9.78 -0.12 6.10
C LEU A 24 9.61 1.25 5.42
N ARG A 25 9.19 2.26 6.18
CA ARG A 25 9.03 3.63 5.67
C ARG A 25 10.36 4.23 5.27
N GLU A 26 11.41 4.03 6.07
CA GLU A 26 12.78 4.49 5.77
C GLU A 26 13.27 3.88 4.46
N GLU A 27 13.10 2.57 4.26
CA GLU A 27 13.43 1.88 3.00
C GLU A 27 12.64 2.43 1.80
N CYS A 28 11.39 2.85 2.01
CA CYS A 28 10.51 3.39 0.97
C CYS A 28 10.79 4.86 0.59
N THR A 29 11.60 5.62 1.36
CA THR A 29 11.76 7.08 1.18
C THR A 29 12.43 7.47 -0.13
N ALA A 30 13.30 6.64 -0.70
CA ALA A 30 14.00 6.91 -1.97
C ALA A 30 13.20 6.49 -3.22
N SER A 31 11.91 6.21 -3.08
CA SER A 31 11.20 5.30 -3.98
C SER A 31 9.95 5.91 -4.64
N ILE A 32 9.81 5.67 -5.96
CA ILE A 32 8.73 6.20 -6.81
C ILE A 32 7.39 5.73 -6.25
N LYS A 33 6.50 6.69 -5.94
CA LYS A 33 5.12 6.42 -5.53
C LYS A 33 4.23 6.40 -6.78
N VAL A 34 3.55 5.29 -7.03
CA VAL A 34 2.58 5.17 -8.13
C VAL A 34 1.19 5.05 -7.54
N ALA A 35 0.27 5.90 -7.99
CA ALA A 35 -1.15 5.78 -7.66
C ALA A 35 -1.84 4.82 -8.64
N ARG A 36 -2.54 3.82 -8.11
CA ARG A 36 -3.42 2.95 -8.89
C ARG A 36 -4.82 3.56 -8.94
N LEU A 37 -5.30 3.82 -10.15
CA LEU A 37 -6.65 4.32 -10.40
C LEU A 37 -7.57 3.17 -10.81
N CYS A 38 -8.81 3.21 -10.35
CA CYS A 38 -9.84 2.28 -10.77
C CYS A 38 -10.09 2.45 -12.28
N PRO A 39 -9.97 1.39 -13.10
CA PRO A 39 -10.24 1.49 -14.53
C PRO A 39 -11.72 1.76 -14.83
N TYR A 40 -12.63 1.44 -13.91
CA TYR A 40 -14.07 1.63 -14.08
C TYR A 40 -14.52 3.07 -13.80
N CYS A 41 -14.00 3.70 -12.74
CA CYS A 41 -14.51 5.01 -12.29
C CYS A 41 -13.41 6.08 -12.07
N GLY A 42 -12.15 5.78 -12.36
CA GLY A 42 -11.03 6.71 -12.18
C GLY A 42 -10.65 7.01 -10.72
N HIS A 43 -11.38 6.46 -9.74
CA HIS A 43 -11.11 6.68 -8.33
C HIS A 43 -9.75 6.11 -7.92
N LYS A 44 -8.96 6.88 -7.16
CA LYS A 44 -7.67 6.42 -6.63
C LYS A 44 -7.90 5.31 -5.60
N ILE A 45 -7.39 4.12 -5.87
CA ILE A 45 -7.58 2.94 -5.00
C ILE A 45 -6.41 2.83 -4.00
N THR A 46 -5.17 2.78 -4.48
CA THR A 46 -3.98 2.58 -3.63
C THR A 46 -2.75 3.34 -4.13
N THR A 47 -1.73 3.42 -3.27
CA THR A 47 -0.40 3.93 -3.63
C THR A 47 0.64 2.86 -3.35
N ILE A 48 1.47 2.54 -4.34
CA ILE A 48 2.53 1.54 -4.21
C ILE A 48 3.88 2.24 -4.03
N CYS A 49 4.69 1.70 -3.13
CA CYS A 49 6.10 2.03 -2.96
C CYS A 49 6.99 0.99 -3.66
N LYS A 50 8.20 1.38 -4.06
CA LYS A 50 9.17 0.47 -4.69
C LYS A 50 9.52 -0.66 -3.73
N GLY A 51 9.53 -1.90 -4.22
CA GLY A 51 9.98 -3.07 -3.47
C GLY A 51 9.02 -4.25 -3.55
N ASN A 52 7.72 -4.00 -3.79
CA ASN A 52 6.74 -5.08 -3.94
C ASN A 52 6.41 -5.33 -5.42
N HIS A 53 6.77 -6.50 -5.93
CA HIS A 53 6.58 -6.90 -7.32
C HIS A 53 5.59 -8.06 -7.37
N GLY A 54 4.36 -7.80 -7.79
CA GLY A 54 3.33 -8.83 -7.92
C GLY A 54 2.00 -8.27 -8.42
N TYR A 55 1.15 -9.17 -8.90
CA TYR A 55 -0.26 -8.85 -9.15
C TYR A 55 -0.92 -8.43 -7.84
N ALA A 56 -1.87 -7.51 -7.91
CA ALA A 56 -2.68 -7.14 -6.77
C ALA A 56 -4.15 -7.09 -7.17
N THR A 57 -5.00 -7.60 -6.30
CA THR A 57 -6.45 -7.49 -6.41
C THR A 57 -6.96 -6.56 -5.31
N GLU A 58 -7.76 -5.57 -5.70
CA GLU A 58 -8.30 -4.57 -4.79
C GLU A 58 -9.76 -4.27 -5.14
N LYS A 59 -10.62 -4.20 -4.13
CA LYS A 59 -12.01 -3.77 -4.31
C LYS A 59 -12.08 -2.25 -4.24
N CYS A 60 -12.62 -1.62 -5.28
CA CYS A 60 -12.78 -0.17 -5.32
C CYS A 60 -13.81 0.29 -4.27
N VAL A 61 -13.41 1.15 -3.34
CA VAL A 61 -14.30 1.70 -2.31
C VAL A 61 -15.38 2.63 -2.86
N ASN A 62 -15.21 3.12 -4.10
CA ASN A 62 -16.16 4.03 -4.74
C ASN A 62 -17.23 3.29 -5.55
N CYS A 63 -16.84 2.43 -6.49
CA CYS A 63 -17.79 1.73 -7.37
C CYS A 63 -18.08 0.28 -6.95
N GLY A 64 -17.37 -0.26 -5.96
CA GLY A 64 -17.57 -1.63 -5.47
C GLY A 64 -16.95 -2.73 -6.32
N GLU A 65 -16.44 -2.41 -7.51
CA GLU A 65 -15.84 -3.39 -8.43
C GLU A 65 -14.49 -3.91 -7.95
N GLU A 66 -14.22 -5.17 -8.28
CA GLU A 66 -12.91 -5.77 -8.07
C GLU A 66 -11.98 -5.44 -9.25
N VAL A 67 -10.76 -4.99 -8.93
CA VAL A 67 -9.77 -4.56 -9.91
C VAL A 67 -8.50 -5.37 -9.73
N ILE A 68 -8.01 -5.93 -10.85
CA ILE A 68 -6.74 -6.66 -10.92
C ILE A 68 -5.71 -5.75 -11.58
N PHE A 69 -4.60 -5.50 -10.89
CA PHE A 69 -3.49 -4.72 -11.42
C PHE A 69 -2.31 -5.62 -11.80
N PRO A 70 -1.66 -5.37 -12.96
CA PRO A 70 -0.44 -6.08 -13.31
C PRO A 70 0.70 -5.75 -12.34
N PRO A 71 1.74 -6.59 -12.27
CA PRO A 71 2.95 -6.31 -11.52
C PRO A 71 3.61 -5.02 -11.99
N ILE A 72 4.04 -4.19 -11.05
CA ILE A 72 4.86 -3.00 -11.36
C ILE A 72 6.32 -3.36 -11.15
N SER A 73 7.09 -3.38 -12.24
CA SER A 73 8.55 -3.51 -12.19
C SER A 73 9.17 -2.11 -12.22
N PHE A 74 9.78 -1.71 -11.11
CA PHE A 74 10.57 -0.48 -11.06
C PHE A 74 11.94 -0.77 -11.68
N ARG A 75 12.14 -0.38 -12.93
CA ARG A 75 13.47 -0.49 -13.55
C ARG A 75 14.44 0.43 -12.80
N VAL A 76 15.60 -0.11 -12.43
CA VAL A 76 16.74 0.71 -12.05
C VAL A 76 17.27 1.34 -13.34
N ALA A 77 17.34 2.67 -13.40
CA ALA A 77 18.08 3.32 -14.47
C ALA A 77 19.56 2.99 -14.24
N ASN A 78 20.14 2.13 -15.07
CA ASN A 78 21.59 1.97 -15.13
C ASN A 78 22.17 3.31 -15.61
N LYS A 79 22.96 3.96 -14.77
CA LYS A 79 23.76 5.12 -15.14
C LYS A 79 25.04 4.66 -15.83
#